data_AF-A0A8B6GCG1-F1
#
_entry.id   AF-A0A8B6GCG1-F1
#
_cell.length_a   1.000
_cell.length_b   1.000
_cell.length_c   1.000
_cell.angle_alpha   90.00
_cell.angle_beta   90.00
_cell.angle_gamma   90.00
#
_symmetry.space_group_name_H-M   'P 1'
#
loop_
_entity.id
_entity.type
_entity.pdbx_description
1 polymer ?
#
loop_
_entity_poly.entity_id
_entity_poly.type
_entity_poly.pdbx_seq_one_letter_code
_entity_poly.pdbx_strand_id
1 'polypeptide(L)'
;MDRGEPQQITVITETRNLRSQPFIQSDDQISTGKHWEEWMESIEREFRYFRITEPADKKDALIIYGGKDISRLERSLRDEEGEDEYKVLKNKLNKYYLPKKNKHHARYLFLKMKPFRDEYTVTYVMRLREKAHACEFEATCNERILEHCIQTITNQDLIKRAISKGWNLDKFVEEAGQMEDTCLQMKDMKGDP
;
A
#
# COMPACT_ATOMS: atom_id res chain seq x y z
N MET A 1 9.59 -67.08 -15.24
CA MET A 1 9.06 -66.58 -13.96
C MET A 1 9.81 -65.30 -13.66
N ASP A 2 9.22 -64.18 -14.06
CA ASP A 2 9.78 -62.84 -13.88
C ASP A 2 9.38 -62.36 -12.47
N ARG A 3 10.36 -62.07 -11.62
CA ARG A 3 10.13 -61.56 -10.26
C ARG A 3 10.39 -60.06 -10.31
N GLY A 4 9.32 -59.30 -10.48
CA GLY A 4 9.35 -57.84 -10.46
C GLY A 4 9.92 -57.31 -9.14
N GLU A 5 10.88 -56.42 -9.25
CA GLU A 5 11.46 -55.69 -8.13
C GLU A 5 10.40 -54.81 -7.44
N PRO A 6 10.42 -54.69 -6.10
CA PRO A 6 9.50 -53.82 -5.40
C PRO A 6 9.87 -52.35 -5.67
N GLN A 7 8.97 -51.62 -6.34
CA GLN A 7 9.11 -50.17 -6.49
C GLN A 7 9.03 -49.50 -5.11
N GLN A 8 10.11 -48.79 -4.74
CA GLN A 8 10.18 -48.00 -3.52
C GLN A 8 9.33 -46.74 -3.69
N ILE A 9 8.09 -46.77 -3.17
CA ILE A 9 7.21 -45.60 -3.12
C ILE A 9 7.73 -44.67 -2.03
N THR A 10 8.42 -43.60 -2.44
CA THR A 10 8.81 -42.53 -1.52
C THR A 10 7.63 -41.58 -1.37
N VAL A 11 6.90 -41.68 -0.26
CA VAL A 11 5.87 -40.69 0.10
C VAL A 11 6.60 -39.46 0.64
N ILE A 12 6.80 -38.46 -0.21
CA ILE A 12 7.29 -37.16 0.22
C ILE A 12 6.09 -36.40 0.81
N THR A 13 5.87 -36.56 2.11
CA THR A 13 4.90 -35.72 2.83
C THR A 13 5.55 -34.35 3.09
N GLU A 14 5.60 -33.48 2.07
CA GLU A 14 5.92 -32.07 2.32
C GLU A 14 4.78 -31.48 3.17
N THR A 15 5.01 -31.41 4.48
CA THR A 15 4.13 -30.68 5.40
C THR A 15 4.29 -29.21 5.08
N ARG A 16 3.41 -28.68 4.23
CA ARG A 16 3.38 -27.25 3.93
C ARG A 16 2.87 -26.57 5.21
N ASN A 17 3.75 -25.84 5.90
CA ASN A 17 3.41 -25.02 7.06
C ASN A 17 3.38 -23.55 6.62
N LEU A 18 2.47 -22.77 7.20
CA LEU A 18 2.51 -21.30 7.03
C LEU A 18 3.85 -20.80 7.58
N ARG A 19 4.55 -19.97 6.80
CA ARG A 19 5.90 -19.47 7.13
C ARG A 19 5.86 -18.09 7.80
N SER A 20 4.68 -17.50 7.92
CA SER A 20 4.48 -16.21 8.56
C SER A 20 5.04 -16.21 9.98
N GLN A 21 5.92 -15.25 10.26
CA GLN A 21 6.38 -14.98 11.62
C GLN A 21 5.26 -14.34 12.44
N PRO A 22 5.24 -14.52 13.76
CA PRO A 22 4.30 -13.82 14.63
C PRO A 22 4.34 -12.31 14.44
N PHE A 23 3.18 -11.67 14.57
CA PHE A 23 3.12 -10.21 14.56
C PHE A 23 3.83 -9.66 15.80
N ILE A 24 4.72 -8.68 15.59
CA ILE A 24 5.47 -8.00 16.66
C ILE A 24 5.12 -6.51 16.60
N GLN A 25 4.61 -5.99 17.70
CA GLN A 25 4.31 -4.55 17.83
C GLN A 25 5.60 -3.73 17.89
N SER A 26 5.61 -2.58 17.23
CA SER A 26 6.70 -1.60 17.34
C SER A 26 6.48 -0.66 18.53
N ASP A 27 7.52 0.06 18.96
CA ASP A 27 7.43 1.00 20.09
C ASP A 27 6.54 2.21 19.80
N ASP A 28 6.29 2.56 18.53
CA ASP A 28 5.39 3.64 18.12
C ASP A 28 4.17 3.14 17.32
N GLN A 29 3.04 3.84 17.49
CA GLN A 29 1.75 3.44 16.93
C GLN A 29 1.69 3.56 15.40
N ILE A 30 2.44 4.48 14.81
CA ILE A 30 2.44 4.70 13.34
C ILE A 30 3.18 3.54 12.67
N SER A 31 4.35 3.19 13.18
CA SER A 31 5.13 2.03 12.75
C SER A 31 4.35 0.75 12.98
N THR A 32 3.71 0.58 14.14
CA THR A 32 2.87 -0.60 14.44
C THR A 32 1.75 -0.76 13.42
N GLY A 33 1.08 0.32 13.02
CA GLY A 33 0.05 0.28 11.99
C GLY A 33 0.55 -0.19 10.64
N LYS A 34 1.69 0.36 10.19
CA LYS A 34 2.30 -0.03 8.91
C LYS A 34 2.71 -1.50 8.91
N HIS A 35 3.40 -1.95 9.96
CA HIS A 35 3.80 -3.34 10.10
C HIS A 35 2.59 -4.27 10.19
N TRP A 36 1.50 -3.83 10.83
CA TRP A 36 0.24 -4.57 10.87
C TRP A 36 -0.37 -4.77 9.49
N GLU A 37 -0.41 -3.71 8.65
CA GLU A 37 -0.90 -3.81 7.27
C GLU A 37 -0.07 -4.78 6.44
N GLU A 38 1.26 -4.66 6.47
CA GLU A 38 2.19 -5.53 5.73
C GLU A 38 2.08 -7.00 6.20
N TRP A 39 1.98 -7.22 7.50
CA TRP A 39 1.83 -8.56 8.07
C TRP A 39 0.48 -9.19 7.68
N MET A 40 -0.62 -8.43 7.77
CA MET A 40 -1.95 -8.88 7.36
C MET A 40 -2.00 -9.25 5.87
N GLU A 41 -1.37 -8.46 4.99
CA GLU A 41 -1.30 -8.79 3.57
C GLU A 41 -0.55 -10.11 3.33
N SER A 42 0.55 -10.32 4.07
CA SER A 42 1.36 -11.53 3.95
C SER A 42 0.61 -12.78 4.41
N ILE A 43 0.01 -12.75 5.62
CA ILE A 43 -0.71 -13.91 6.16
C ILE A 43 -1.96 -14.24 5.32
N GLU A 44 -2.70 -13.24 4.82
CA GLU A 44 -3.86 -13.48 3.95
C GLU A 44 -3.47 -14.07 2.59
N ARG A 45 -2.30 -13.69 2.06
CA ARG A 45 -1.74 -14.33 0.86
C ARG A 45 -1.41 -15.78 1.12
N GLU A 46 -0.87 -16.11 2.28
CA GLU A 46 -0.64 -17.50 2.66
C GLU A 46 -1.96 -18.26 2.81
N PHE A 47 -2.98 -17.72 3.49
CA PHE A 47 -4.30 -18.37 3.58
C PHE A 47 -4.86 -18.74 2.21
N ARG A 48 -4.73 -17.85 1.21
CA ARG A 48 -5.11 -18.15 -0.18
C ARG A 48 -4.29 -19.27 -0.81
N TYR A 49 -2.97 -19.23 -0.65
CA TYR A 49 -2.06 -20.25 -1.19
C TYR A 49 -2.35 -21.64 -0.58
N PHE A 50 -2.64 -21.68 0.72
CA PHE A 50 -2.97 -22.89 1.48
C PHE A 50 -4.45 -23.30 1.40
N ARG A 51 -5.28 -22.52 0.70
CA ARG A 51 -6.73 -22.77 0.54
C ARG A 51 -7.47 -22.84 1.88
N ILE A 52 -7.03 -22.07 2.86
CA ILE A 52 -7.78 -21.86 4.10
C ILE A 52 -8.91 -20.89 3.74
N THR A 53 -10.12 -21.41 3.51
CA THR A 53 -11.27 -20.64 3.02
C THR A 53 -12.31 -20.38 4.11
N GLU A 54 -12.53 -21.35 4.98
CA GLU A 54 -13.56 -21.31 6.02
C GLU A 54 -13.26 -20.19 7.04
N PRO A 55 -14.27 -19.39 7.41
CA PRO A 55 -14.09 -18.31 8.38
C PRO A 55 -13.50 -18.76 9.72
N ALA A 56 -13.95 -19.91 10.24
CA ALA A 56 -13.44 -20.46 11.50
C ALA A 56 -11.95 -20.82 11.39
N ASP A 57 -11.55 -21.55 10.35
CA ASP A 57 -10.16 -21.94 10.13
C ASP A 57 -9.24 -20.74 9.90
N LYS A 58 -9.73 -19.70 9.19
CA LYS A 58 -8.97 -18.44 9.03
C LYS A 58 -8.80 -17.70 10.34
N LYS A 59 -9.83 -17.65 11.19
CA LYS A 59 -9.75 -17.05 12.52
C LYS A 59 -8.72 -17.78 13.37
N ASP A 60 -8.79 -19.11 13.43
CA ASP A 60 -7.85 -19.92 14.20
C ASP A 60 -6.43 -19.79 13.67
N ALA A 61 -6.24 -19.83 12.35
CA ALA A 61 -4.94 -19.58 11.74
C ALA A 61 -4.41 -18.17 12.10
N LEU A 62 -5.27 -17.14 12.06
CA LEU A 62 -4.86 -15.78 12.43
C LEU A 62 -4.39 -15.71 13.89
N ILE A 63 -5.04 -16.42 14.80
CA ILE A 63 -4.67 -16.47 16.23
C ILE A 63 -3.35 -17.24 16.42
N ILE A 64 -3.22 -18.41 15.78
CA ILE A 64 -2.05 -19.28 15.90
C ILE A 64 -0.79 -18.58 15.38
N TYR A 65 -0.86 -18.07 14.15
CA TYR A 65 0.28 -17.44 13.50
C TYR A 65 0.47 -15.99 13.91
N GLY A 66 -0.57 -15.35 14.44
CA GLY A 66 -0.53 -14.00 15.00
C GLY A 66 0.25 -13.85 16.29
N GLY A 67 0.37 -14.93 17.07
CA GLY A 67 1.10 -14.95 18.33
C GLY A 67 0.28 -14.44 19.52
N LYS A 68 0.95 -14.34 20.68
CA LYS A 68 0.31 -14.19 21.99
C LYS A 68 -0.51 -12.92 22.14
N ASP A 69 -0.10 -11.82 21.52
CA ASP A 69 -0.82 -10.55 21.61
C ASP A 69 -2.17 -10.61 20.90
N ILE A 70 -2.22 -11.21 19.70
CA ILE A 70 -3.47 -11.42 18.97
C ILE A 70 -4.40 -12.35 19.74
N SER A 71 -3.88 -13.45 20.28
CA SER A 71 -4.66 -14.37 21.12
C SER A 71 -5.22 -13.70 22.37
N ARG A 72 -4.46 -12.81 23.02
CA ARG A 72 -4.93 -12.02 24.16
C ARG A 72 -6.03 -11.04 23.74
N LEU A 73 -5.86 -10.34 22.60
CA LEU A 73 -6.82 -9.36 22.11
C LEU A 73 -8.15 -10.00 21.72
N GLU A 74 -8.12 -11.17 21.10
CA GLU A 74 -9.33 -11.93 20.77
C GLU A 74 -10.20 -12.14 22.02
N ARG A 75 -9.61 -12.67 23.10
CA ARG A 75 -10.27 -12.95 24.39
C ARG A 75 -10.70 -11.71 25.18
N SER A 76 -9.94 -10.61 25.05
CA SER A 76 -10.13 -9.42 25.90
C SER A 76 -11.19 -8.45 25.40
N LEU A 77 -11.56 -8.54 24.13
CA LEU A 77 -12.45 -7.59 23.47
C LEU A 77 -13.83 -8.24 23.32
N ARG A 78 -14.92 -7.48 23.51
CA ARG A 78 -16.31 -7.99 23.44
C ARG A 78 -16.60 -8.64 22.08
N ASP A 79 -17.51 -9.61 22.05
CA ASP A 79 -18.01 -10.20 20.81
C ASP A 79 -18.82 -9.14 20.04
N GLU A 80 -18.40 -8.83 18.82
CA GLU A 80 -19.22 -8.09 17.87
C GLU A 80 -20.05 -9.12 17.10
N GLU A 81 -21.35 -8.90 16.97
CA GLU A 81 -22.21 -9.76 16.16
C GLU A 81 -21.81 -9.69 14.69
N GLY A 82 -21.68 -10.83 14.03
CA GLY A 82 -21.39 -10.92 12.60
C GLY A 82 -21.39 -12.36 12.11
N GLU A 83 -21.80 -12.57 10.86
CA GLU A 83 -21.91 -13.90 10.25
C GLU A 83 -20.54 -14.55 9.97
N ASP A 84 -19.46 -13.77 9.94
CA ASP A 84 -18.11 -14.21 9.56
C ASP A 84 -17.12 -13.88 10.68
N GLU A 85 -16.78 -14.89 11.49
CA GLU A 85 -15.93 -14.75 12.67
C GLU A 85 -14.52 -14.21 12.34
N TYR A 86 -14.00 -14.54 11.16
CA TYR A 86 -12.72 -14.02 10.69
C TYR A 86 -12.81 -12.52 10.43
N LYS A 87 -13.85 -12.06 9.73
CA LYS A 87 -14.05 -10.62 9.49
C LYS A 87 -14.26 -9.86 10.78
N VAL A 88 -15.00 -10.42 11.73
CA VAL A 88 -15.20 -9.83 13.07
C VAL A 88 -13.85 -9.64 13.78
N LEU A 89 -13.03 -10.70 13.87
CA LEU A 89 -11.71 -10.61 14.51
C LEU A 89 -10.78 -9.64 13.76
N LYS A 90 -10.73 -9.70 12.42
CA LYS A 90 -9.91 -8.79 11.61
C LYS A 90 -10.29 -7.33 11.83
N ASN A 91 -11.58 -7.01 11.83
CA ASN A 91 -12.05 -5.65 12.06
C ASN A 91 -11.68 -5.14 13.46
N LYS A 92 -11.83 -6.00 14.48
CA LYS A 92 -11.43 -5.72 15.85
C LYS A 92 -9.93 -5.43 15.97
N LEU A 93 -9.07 -6.26 15.38
CA LEU A 93 -7.62 -6.08 15.38
C LEU A 93 -7.20 -4.83 14.58
N ASN A 94 -7.86 -4.55 13.46
CA ASN A 94 -7.65 -3.32 12.69
C ASN A 94 -7.95 -2.07 13.51
N LYS A 95 -9.03 -2.05 14.31
CA LYS A 95 -9.35 -0.92 15.20
C LYS A 95 -8.27 -0.70 16.28
N TYR A 96 -7.59 -1.76 16.69
CA TYR A 96 -6.56 -1.71 17.73
C TYR A 96 -5.19 -1.31 17.18
N TYR A 97 -4.75 -1.96 16.09
CA TYR A 97 -3.39 -1.79 15.56
C TYR A 97 -3.25 -0.70 14.51
N LEU A 98 -4.30 -0.40 13.73
CA LEU A 98 -4.20 0.69 12.77
C LEU A 98 -4.30 2.03 13.53
N PRO A 99 -3.35 2.96 13.34
CA PRO A 99 -3.53 4.31 13.79
C PRO A 99 -4.85 4.83 13.21
N LYS A 100 -5.69 5.40 14.06
CA LYS A 100 -6.96 5.98 13.62
C LYS A 100 -6.65 6.93 12.47
N LYS A 101 -7.12 6.60 11.26
CA LYS A 101 -6.90 7.40 10.06
C LYS A 101 -7.39 8.81 10.36
N ASN A 102 -6.45 9.74 10.50
CA ASN A 102 -6.76 11.14 10.69
C ASN A 102 -6.50 11.84 9.37
N LYS A 103 -7.59 12.15 8.66
CA LYS A 103 -7.52 12.86 7.38
C LYS A 103 -6.74 14.16 7.48
N HIS A 104 -6.74 14.86 8.61
CA HIS A 104 -5.96 16.08 8.79
C HIS A 104 -4.46 15.80 8.85
N HIS A 105 -4.05 14.73 9.53
CA HIS A 105 -2.64 14.32 9.54
C HIS A 105 -2.19 13.86 8.14
N ALA A 106 -2.99 13.06 7.43
CA ALA A 106 -2.68 12.64 6.07
C ALA A 106 -2.57 13.84 5.11
N ARG A 107 -3.52 14.78 5.18
CA ARG A 107 -3.49 16.04 4.42
C ARG A 107 -2.27 16.88 4.77
N TYR A 108 -1.89 16.95 6.04
CA TYR A 108 -0.67 17.63 6.46
C TYR A 108 0.59 17.02 5.83
N LEU A 109 0.70 15.68 5.80
CA LEU A 109 1.81 15.00 5.14
C LEU A 109 1.80 15.21 3.63
N PHE A 110 0.63 15.21 3.00
CA PHE A 110 0.46 15.54 1.58
C PHE A 110 0.95 16.96 1.28
N LEU A 111 0.51 17.96 2.06
CA LEU A 111 0.91 19.37 1.90
C LEU A 111 2.41 19.60 2.14
N LYS A 112 3.07 18.70 2.88
CA LYS A 112 4.52 18.73 3.08
C LYS A 112 5.33 18.17 1.90
N MET A 113 4.71 17.46 0.97
CA MET A 113 5.43 16.89 -0.16
C MET A 113 6.01 17.98 -1.06
N LYS A 114 7.20 17.70 -1.57
CA LYS A 114 7.91 18.50 -2.59
C LYS A 114 8.51 17.54 -3.63
N PRO A 115 8.65 17.98 -4.90
CA PRO A 115 9.41 17.22 -5.87
C PRO A 115 10.86 17.12 -5.42
N PHE A 116 11.51 15.99 -5.71
CA PHE A 116 12.95 15.87 -5.54
C PHE A 116 13.69 16.66 -6.62
N ARG A 117 14.99 16.88 -6.40
CA ARG A 117 15.85 17.49 -7.42
C ARG A 117 15.87 16.58 -8.66
N ASP A 118 15.62 17.17 -9.83
CA ASP A 118 15.63 16.49 -11.13
C ASP A 118 14.59 15.35 -11.27
N GLU A 119 13.55 15.34 -10.42
CA GLU A 119 12.42 14.41 -10.55
C GLU A 119 11.48 14.83 -11.68
N TYR A 120 11.13 13.90 -12.56
CA TYR A 120 10.13 14.12 -13.60
C TYR A 120 8.75 14.37 -12.99
N THR A 121 7.99 15.27 -13.61
CA THR A 121 6.66 15.65 -13.12
C THR A 121 5.71 14.45 -12.98
N VAL A 122 5.77 13.49 -13.91
CA VAL A 122 4.97 12.26 -13.85
C VAL A 122 5.28 11.42 -12.60
N THR A 123 6.55 11.28 -12.24
CA THR A 123 7.00 10.52 -11.06
C THR A 123 6.54 11.20 -9.78
N TYR A 124 6.65 12.53 -9.72
CA TYR A 124 6.17 13.31 -8.58
C TYR A 124 4.65 13.17 -8.41
N VAL A 125 3.87 13.24 -9.50
CA VAL A 125 2.42 13.05 -9.47
C VAL A 125 2.03 11.64 -9.01
N MET A 126 2.77 10.60 -9.41
CA MET A 126 2.53 9.25 -8.89
C MET A 126 2.64 9.17 -7.36
N ARG A 127 3.70 9.75 -6.78
CA ARG A 127 3.87 9.82 -5.32
C ARG A 127 2.77 10.63 -4.63
N LEU A 128 2.31 11.72 -5.26
CA LEU A 128 1.18 12.49 -4.76
C LEU A 128 -0.12 11.68 -4.77
N ARG A 129 -0.38 10.88 -5.82
CA ARG A 129 -1.53 9.98 -5.90
C ARG A 129 -1.51 8.94 -4.79
N GLU A 130 -0.35 8.34 -4.52
CA GLU A 130 -0.17 7.38 -3.42
C GLU A 130 -0.49 8.04 -2.06
N LYS A 131 0.01 9.25 -1.79
CA LYS A 131 -0.29 9.96 -0.54
C LYS A 131 -1.73 10.46 -0.45
N ALA A 132 -2.34 10.84 -1.56
CA ALA A 132 -3.71 11.32 -1.61
C ALA A 132 -4.75 10.27 -1.18
N HIS A 133 -4.45 8.97 -1.31
CA HIS A 133 -5.34 7.88 -0.90
C HIS A 133 -5.75 7.96 0.59
N ALA A 134 -4.85 8.42 1.46
CA ALA A 134 -5.11 8.59 2.89
C ALA A 134 -5.79 9.93 3.25
N CYS A 135 -5.94 10.85 2.29
CA CYS A 135 -6.39 12.22 2.55
C CYS A 135 -7.90 12.40 2.50
N GLU A 136 -8.66 11.39 2.06
CA GLU A 136 -10.12 11.47 1.87
C GLU A 136 -10.51 12.72 1.05
N PHE A 137 -9.89 12.88 -0.12
CA PHE A 137 -10.22 13.96 -1.06
C PHE A 137 -11.44 13.66 -1.94
N GLU A 138 -11.93 12.42 -1.90
CA GLU A 138 -13.11 11.99 -2.65
C GLU A 138 -12.99 12.36 -4.14
N ALA A 139 -14.05 12.91 -4.73
CA ALA A 139 -14.09 13.33 -6.13
C ALA A 139 -13.08 14.44 -6.49
N THR A 140 -12.59 15.20 -5.50
CA THR A 140 -11.68 16.34 -5.71
C THR A 140 -10.19 15.94 -5.74
N CYS A 141 -9.88 14.64 -5.69
CA CYS A 141 -8.50 14.16 -5.57
C CYS A 141 -7.55 14.72 -6.65
N ASN A 142 -7.96 14.68 -7.93
CA ASN A 142 -7.14 15.20 -9.03
C ASN A 142 -6.94 16.72 -8.95
N GLU A 143 -7.96 17.46 -8.51
CA GLU A 143 -7.88 18.91 -8.32
C GLU A 143 -6.89 19.25 -7.21
N ARG A 144 -6.94 18.56 -6.07
CA ARG A 144 -5.98 18.74 -4.96
C ARG A 144 -4.55 18.43 -5.35
N ILE A 145 -4.34 17.40 -6.17
CA ILE A 145 -3.02 17.07 -6.71
C ILE A 145 -2.53 18.18 -7.65
N LEU A 146 -3.38 18.68 -8.54
CA LEU A 146 -3.03 19.79 -9.43
C LEU A 146 -2.71 21.08 -8.66
N GLU A 147 -3.53 21.47 -7.68
CA GLU A 147 -3.29 22.62 -6.80
C GLU A 147 -1.91 22.50 -6.13
N HIS A 148 -1.58 21.30 -5.63
CA HIS A 148 -0.30 21.05 -4.99
C HIS A 148 0.87 21.09 -5.98
N CYS A 149 0.69 20.58 -7.22
CA CYS A 149 1.68 20.71 -8.28
C CYS A 149 1.96 22.19 -8.60
N ILE A 150 0.90 22.99 -8.75
CA ILE A 150 0.99 24.43 -8.99
C ILE A 150 1.78 25.16 -7.89
N GLN A 151 1.63 24.73 -6.64
CA GLN A 151 2.33 25.33 -5.49
C GLN A 151 3.79 24.88 -5.34
N THR A 152 4.16 23.71 -5.87
CA THR A 152 5.43 23.05 -5.50
C THR A 152 6.41 22.86 -6.65
N ILE A 153 5.94 22.84 -7.90
CA ILE A 153 6.78 22.76 -9.09
C ILE A 153 7.33 24.15 -9.42
N THR A 154 8.61 24.22 -9.78
CA THR A 154 9.34 25.47 -9.99
C THR A 154 9.24 26.01 -11.42
N ASN A 155 8.85 25.17 -12.40
CA ASN A 155 8.70 25.58 -13.81
C ASN A 155 7.55 26.58 -13.99
N GLN A 156 7.88 27.87 -13.99
CA GLN A 156 6.90 28.96 -14.06
C GLN A 156 6.13 29.02 -15.38
N ASP A 157 6.72 28.59 -16.51
CA ASP A 157 6.02 28.57 -17.80
C ASP A 157 4.90 27.53 -17.79
N LEU A 158 5.19 26.33 -17.29
CA LEU A 158 4.21 25.27 -17.09
C LEU A 158 3.06 25.75 -16.19
N ILE A 159 3.38 26.36 -15.04
CA ILE A 159 2.37 26.87 -14.10
C ILE A 159 1.52 27.97 -14.75
N LYS A 160 2.15 28.93 -15.43
CA LYS A 160 1.44 30.03 -16.11
C LYS A 160 0.46 29.50 -17.16
N ARG A 161 0.88 28.52 -17.97
CA ARG A 161 0.04 27.89 -18.99
C ARG A 161 -1.12 27.12 -18.38
N ALA A 162 -0.86 26.36 -17.32
CA ALA A 162 -1.88 25.60 -16.61
C ALA A 162 -3.01 26.49 -16.07
N ILE A 163 -2.65 27.59 -15.39
CA ILE A 163 -3.62 28.54 -14.83
C ILE A 163 -4.37 29.27 -15.94
N SER A 164 -3.65 29.79 -16.94
CA SER A 164 -4.25 30.64 -17.98
C SER A 164 -5.20 29.86 -18.90
N LYS A 165 -4.94 28.56 -19.10
CA LYS A 165 -5.74 27.69 -19.97
C LYS A 165 -6.73 26.80 -19.21
N GLY A 166 -6.77 26.87 -17.88
CA GLY A 166 -7.67 26.06 -17.05
C GLY A 166 -7.44 24.56 -17.22
N TRP A 167 -6.18 24.12 -17.19
CA TRP A 167 -5.84 22.70 -17.37
C TRP A 167 -6.31 21.84 -16.20
N ASN A 168 -6.69 20.60 -16.50
CA ASN A 168 -6.84 19.55 -15.50
C ASN A 168 -5.50 18.84 -15.24
N LEU A 169 -5.46 17.93 -14.26
CA LEU A 169 -4.24 17.22 -13.89
C LEU A 169 -3.63 16.41 -15.04
N ASP A 170 -4.45 15.75 -15.86
CA ASP A 170 -3.96 14.92 -16.96
C ASP A 170 -3.27 15.77 -18.02
N LYS A 171 -3.88 16.92 -18.39
CA LYS A 171 -3.28 17.86 -19.32
C LYS A 171 -2.00 18.50 -18.75
N PHE A 172 -1.99 18.79 -17.44
CA PHE A 172 -0.80 19.29 -16.76
C PHE A 172 0.39 18.32 -16.87
N VAL A 173 0.16 17.03 -16.62
CA VAL A 173 1.19 15.99 -16.69
C VAL A 173 1.67 15.77 -18.13
N GLU A 174 0.74 15.72 -19.09
CA GLU A 174 1.07 15.58 -20.52
C GLU A 174 2.01 16.70 -21.00
N GLU A 175 1.65 17.95 -20.71
CA GLU A 175 2.41 19.13 -21.13
C GLU A 175 3.75 19.24 -20.40
N ALA A 176 3.80 18.86 -19.13
CA ALA A 176 5.06 18.77 -18.39
C ALA A 176 6.02 17.77 -19.02
N GLY A 177 5.53 16.56 -19.36
CA GLY A 177 6.33 15.55 -20.04
C GLY A 177 6.87 16.03 -21.38
N GLN A 178 6.03 16.65 -22.22
CA GLN A 178 6.47 17.23 -23.50
C GLN A 178 7.56 18.29 -23.32
N MET A 179 7.45 19.16 -22.31
CA MET A 179 8.47 20.16 -22.01
C MET A 179 9.77 19.53 -21.53
N GLU A 180 9.69 18.53 -20.65
CA GLU A 180 10.84 17.78 -20.11
C GLU A 180 11.59 17.06 -21.25
N ASP A 181 10.86 16.35 -22.13
CA ASP A 181 11.42 15.67 -23.30
C ASP A 181 12.06 16.65 -24.29
N THR A 182 11.39 17.76 -24.59
CA THR A 182 11.94 18.82 -25.46
C THR A 182 13.21 19.41 -24.87
N CYS A 183 13.27 19.61 -23.55
CA CYS A 183 14.47 20.09 -22.87
C CYS A 183 15.64 19.10 -22.97
N LEU A 184 15.37 17.80 -22.94
CA LEU A 184 16.40 16.77 -23.15
C LEU A 184 16.91 16.79 -24.60
N GLN A 185 16.01 16.81 -25.58
CA GLN A 185 16.37 16.89 -26.99
C GLN A 185 17.22 18.15 -27.29
N MET A 186 16.85 19.30 -26.72
CA MET A 186 17.63 20.53 -26.87
C MET A 186 19.01 20.48 -26.22
N LYS A 187 19.19 19.73 -25.13
CA LYS A 187 20.50 19.53 -24.50
C LYS A 187 21.37 18.62 -25.35
N ASP A 188 20.80 17.54 -25.90
CA ASP A 188 21.46 16.62 -26.82
C ASP A 188 21.95 17.35 -28.08
N MET A 189 21.09 18.16 -28.71
CA MET A 189 21.46 18.99 -29.87
C MET A 189 22.58 20.02 -29.60
N LYS A 190 22.78 20.43 -28.34
CA LYS A 190 23.82 21.38 -27.94
C LYS A 190 25.11 20.69 -27.49
N GLY A 191 25.08 19.38 -27.33
CA GLY A 191 26.26 18.56 -27.06
C GLY A 191 26.97 18.18 -28.35
N ASP A 192 27.73 19.12 -28.91
CA ASP A 192 28.92 18.86 -29.75
C ASP A 192 29.70 20.17 -29.99
N PRO A 193 30.89 20.33 -29.38
CA PRO A 193 32.10 20.80 -30.04
C PRO A 193 32.98 19.64 -30.50
#